data_AF-A0A257RY97-F1
#
_entry.id   AF-A0A257RY97-F1
#
_cell.length_a   1.000
_cell.length_b   1.000
_cell.length_c   1.000
_cell.angle_alpha   90.00
_cell.angle_beta   90.00
_cell.angle_gamma   90.00
#
_symmetry.space_group_name_H-M   'P 1'
#
loop_
_entity.id
_entity.type
_entity.pdbx_description
1 polymer ?
#
loop_
_entity_poly.entity_id
_entity_poly.type
_entity_poly.pdbx_seq_one_letter_code
_entity_poly.pdbx_strand_id
1 'polypeptide(L)'
;DLESLGGEGEQTALALVEREDEILSRLTEMNASPLSALNSLRDMANAFEVDRAHESQPLMPLATISVTEDMATAMRLHALGWKSVYHDHLLAHGMAPEDLGSSLQQRLRWAQGTLQVMLRENPLVKRGLSAAQRLMYFATMWNYLSGFANLVFVAAPVAYLVFNERPVHAYSTVFLWHLLPYIICNQAMFMVISWRRGKKNNIPTWRGQQYSFALFPLWIRATVTTFANVYFGRPLGFVVTPKTREETSTAKMLKLVWPQIATMAILLISTVIGLVKLYLGTAPSIEGTWLNVVWVAIDVLWMSVVFRAASYRGYEAHKS
;
A
#
# COMPACT_ATOMS: atom_id res chain seq x y z
N ASP A 1 31.66 8.59 3.26
CA ASP A 1 31.08 8.14 4.53
C ASP A 1 29.64 8.58 4.66
N LEU A 2 28.75 7.65 5.02
CA LEU A 2 27.33 7.93 5.25
C LEU A 2 27.02 8.19 6.74
N GLU A 3 27.96 7.88 7.64
CA GLU A 3 27.87 8.20 9.07
C GLU A 3 28.06 9.70 9.36
N SER A 4 28.77 10.43 8.51
CA SER A 4 28.94 11.89 8.66
C SER A 4 27.65 12.67 8.42
N LEU A 5 26.76 12.18 7.55
CA LEU A 5 25.50 12.85 7.21
C LEU A 5 24.40 12.71 8.29
N GLY A 6 24.49 11.68 9.15
CA GLY A 6 23.51 11.42 10.21
C GLY A 6 23.70 12.29 11.46
N GLY A 7 24.95 12.56 11.84
CA GLY A 7 25.28 13.48 12.94
C GLY A 7 25.14 14.95 12.55
N GLU A 8 25.38 15.27 11.27
CA GLU A 8 25.18 16.61 10.73
C GLU A 8 23.71 17.04 10.79
N GLY A 9 22.73 16.17 10.52
CA GLY A 9 21.32 16.56 10.47
C GLY A 9 20.73 17.05 11.81
N GLU A 10 21.11 16.43 12.93
CA GLU A 10 20.64 16.81 14.27
C GLU A 10 21.34 18.09 14.76
N GLN A 11 22.64 18.21 14.48
CA GLN A 11 23.39 19.47 14.69
C GLN A 11 22.88 20.60 13.79
N THR A 12 22.45 20.30 12.56
CA THR A 12 21.90 21.30 11.63
C THR A 12 20.53 21.75 12.10
N ALA A 13 19.68 20.86 12.61
CA ALA A 13 18.37 21.22 13.16
C ALA A 13 18.49 22.07 14.44
N LEU A 14 19.40 21.69 15.36
CA LEU A 14 19.72 22.50 16.54
C LEU A 14 20.32 23.86 16.14
N ALA A 15 21.24 23.88 15.17
CA ALA A 15 21.80 25.12 14.65
C ALA A 15 20.76 26.00 13.94
N LEU A 16 19.73 25.41 13.30
CA LEU A 16 18.63 26.16 12.69
C LEU A 16 17.74 26.82 13.75
N VAL A 17 17.44 26.12 14.85
CA VAL A 17 16.64 26.65 15.97
C VAL A 17 17.40 27.72 16.75
N GLU A 18 18.69 27.49 17.06
CA GLU A 18 19.54 28.50 17.71
C GLU A 18 19.69 29.76 16.84
N ARG A 19 19.74 29.59 15.52
CA ARG A 19 19.83 30.70 14.55
C ARG A 19 18.50 31.43 14.38
N GLU A 20 17.36 30.77 14.60
CA GLU A 20 16.03 31.40 14.63
C GLU A 20 15.91 32.38 15.79
N ASP A 21 16.30 31.99 17.01
CA ASP A 21 16.28 32.85 18.20
C ASP A 21 17.26 34.03 18.08
N GLU A 22 18.43 33.82 17.47
CA GLU A 22 19.42 34.88 17.23
C GLU A 22 18.95 35.90 16.16
N ILE A 23 18.20 35.44 15.15
CA ILE A 23 17.64 36.33 14.11
C ILE A 23 16.43 37.10 14.64
N LEU A 24 15.55 36.45 15.40
CA LEU A 24 14.38 37.10 16.04
C LEU A 24 14.80 38.18 17.04
N SER A 25 15.83 37.91 17.85
CA SER A 25 16.37 38.90 18.79
C SER A 25 16.95 40.13 18.07
N ARG A 26 17.69 39.93 16.96
CA ARG A 26 18.20 41.04 16.11
C ARG A 26 17.09 41.85 15.43
N LEU A 27 15.94 41.26 15.12
CA LEU A 27 14.79 41.97 14.56
C LEU A 27 14.04 42.80 15.62
N THR A 28 14.01 42.34 16.87
CA THR A 28 13.41 43.09 18.00
C THR A 28 14.28 44.25 18.50
N GLU A 29 15.59 44.22 18.27
CA GLU A 29 16.50 45.34 18.54
C GLU A 29 16.44 46.39 17.41
N MET A 30 15.29 47.05 17.26
CA MET A 30 15.06 48.02 16.18
C MET A 30 15.82 49.34 16.39
N ASN A 31 17.06 49.37 15.88
CA ASN A 31 17.66 50.53 15.19
C ASN A 31 18.20 50.14 13.80
N ALA A 32 17.75 49.00 13.27
CA ALA A 32 18.19 48.47 11.99
C ALA A 32 17.53 49.22 10.83
N SER A 33 18.32 49.66 9.86
CA SER A 33 17.81 50.29 8.64
C SER A 33 16.86 49.35 7.87
N PRO A 34 15.92 49.86 7.05
CA PRO A 34 14.99 49.02 6.29
C PRO A 34 15.67 47.96 5.41
N LEU A 35 16.87 48.25 4.91
CA LEU A 35 17.71 47.32 4.16
C LEU A 35 18.28 46.19 5.01
N SER A 36 18.68 46.48 6.26
CA SER A 36 19.16 45.48 7.21
C SER A 36 18.05 44.50 7.60
N ALA A 37 16.84 45.01 7.86
CA ALA A 37 15.68 44.17 8.17
C ALA A 37 15.30 43.25 7.00
N LEU A 38 15.34 43.74 5.75
CA LEU A 38 15.09 42.92 4.56
C LEU A 38 16.14 41.82 4.37
N ASN A 39 17.42 42.11 4.64
CA ASN A 39 18.48 41.11 4.57
C ASN A 39 18.30 40.03 5.64
N SER A 40 17.99 40.41 6.89
CA SER A 40 17.73 39.43 7.96
C SER A 40 16.51 38.54 7.65
N LEU A 41 15.44 39.10 7.10
CA LEU A 41 14.27 38.31 6.65
C LEU A 41 14.61 37.37 5.50
N ARG A 42 15.49 37.79 4.58
CA ARG A 42 15.96 36.95 3.48
C ARG A 42 16.86 35.82 3.96
N ASP A 43 17.75 36.10 4.93
CA ASP A 43 18.60 35.09 5.54
C ASP A 43 17.78 34.07 6.32
N MET A 44 16.72 34.52 7.01
CA MET A 44 15.75 33.65 7.65
C MET A 44 15.00 32.79 6.62
N ALA A 45 14.49 33.39 5.54
CA ALA A 45 13.81 32.65 4.48
C ALA A 45 14.71 31.59 3.84
N ASN A 46 15.97 31.93 3.56
CA ASN A 46 16.97 31.00 3.03
C ASN A 46 17.32 29.87 4.01
N ALA A 47 17.28 30.13 5.33
CA ALA A 47 17.52 29.10 6.35
C ALA A 47 16.38 28.07 6.41
N PHE A 48 15.15 28.46 6.07
CA PHE A 48 13.99 27.57 5.98
C PHE A 48 13.76 26.99 4.58
N GLU A 49 14.55 27.41 3.58
CA GLU A 49 14.46 26.92 2.22
C GLU A 49 15.07 25.50 2.14
N VAL A 50 14.21 24.48 2.28
CA VAL A 50 14.60 23.07 2.07
C VAL A 50 14.84 22.78 0.58
N ASP A 51 14.19 23.55 -0.26
CA ASP A 51 14.44 23.64 -1.70
C ASP A 51 15.89 24.11 -1.89
N ARG A 52 16.73 23.23 -2.47
CA ARG A 52 18.07 23.59 -2.95
C ARG A 52 18.04 23.78 -4.45
N ALA A 53 17.15 24.63 -4.98
CA ALA A 53 17.00 24.84 -6.42
C ALA A 53 18.31 25.29 -7.09
N HIS A 54 19.16 26.02 -6.36
CA HIS A 54 20.49 26.41 -6.85
C HIS A 54 21.47 25.23 -6.99
N GLU A 55 21.25 24.13 -6.26
CA GLU A 55 21.98 22.85 -6.42
C GLU A 55 21.29 21.93 -7.43
N SER A 56 20.09 22.28 -7.91
CA SER A 56 19.32 21.42 -8.81
C SER A 56 20.01 21.28 -10.17
N GLN A 57 20.17 20.05 -10.61
CA GLN A 57 20.75 19.74 -11.91
C GLN A 57 19.61 19.38 -12.88
N PRO A 58 19.53 20.00 -14.07
CA PRO A 58 18.58 19.59 -15.09
C PRO A 58 19.00 18.23 -15.63
N LEU A 59 18.29 17.17 -15.23
CA LEU A 59 18.59 15.80 -15.64
C LEU A 59 17.69 15.33 -16.79
N MET A 60 16.40 15.21 -16.52
CA MET A 60 15.40 14.73 -17.47
C MET A 60 14.02 15.25 -17.10
N PRO A 61 13.08 15.34 -18.06
CA PRO A 61 11.69 15.67 -17.74
C PRO A 61 11.03 14.55 -16.91
N LEU A 62 10.02 14.92 -16.13
CA LEU A 62 9.17 13.96 -15.43
C LEU A 62 8.53 12.97 -16.42
N ALA A 63 8.42 11.71 -16.01
CA ALA A 63 7.85 10.67 -16.84
C ALA A 63 6.33 10.88 -17.01
N THR A 64 5.88 11.13 -18.24
CA THR A 64 4.46 11.40 -18.57
C THR A 64 3.67 10.16 -18.98
N ILE A 65 4.27 8.97 -18.87
CA ILE A 65 3.67 7.72 -19.36
C ILE A 65 2.63 7.12 -18.41
N SER A 66 2.45 7.70 -17.22
CA SER A 66 1.61 7.14 -16.15
C SER A 66 1.22 8.23 -15.16
N VAL A 67 0.11 8.00 -14.43
CA VAL A 67 -0.31 8.79 -13.26
C VAL A 67 0.63 8.57 -12.04
N THR A 68 1.55 7.62 -12.13
CA THR A 68 2.62 7.38 -11.15
C THR A 68 3.95 7.82 -11.76
N GLU A 69 4.03 9.13 -12.06
CA GLU A 69 5.20 9.77 -12.67
C GLU A 69 6.42 9.72 -11.77
N ASP A 70 6.21 9.76 -10.45
CA ASP A 70 7.23 9.68 -9.41
C ASP A 70 8.06 8.38 -9.51
N MET A 71 7.42 7.22 -9.42
CA MET A 71 8.07 5.91 -9.51
C MET A 71 8.68 5.70 -10.90
N ALA A 72 7.98 6.12 -11.97
CA ALA A 72 8.48 6.00 -13.34
C ALA A 72 9.76 6.82 -13.55
N THR A 73 9.78 8.06 -13.04
CA THR A 73 10.96 8.94 -13.11
C THR A 73 12.11 8.36 -12.29
N ALA A 74 11.85 7.90 -11.06
CA ALA A 74 12.86 7.25 -10.22
C ALA A 74 13.48 6.03 -10.91
N MET A 75 12.66 5.19 -11.57
CA MET A 75 13.17 4.03 -12.31
C MET A 75 14.06 4.43 -13.49
N ARG A 76 13.73 5.51 -14.20
CA ARG A 76 14.57 6.05 -15.28
C ARG A 76 15.88 6.64 -14.75
N LEU A 77 15.85 7.37 -13.62
CA LEU A 77 17.06 7.88 -12.96
C LEU A 77 17.98 6.75 -12.52
N HIS A 78 17.46 5.71 -11.89
CA HIS A 78 18.26 4.52 -11.55
C HIS A 78 18.85 3.84 -12.78
N ALA A 79 18.11 3.78 -13.89
CA ALA A 79 18.62 3.25 -15.15
C ALA A 79 19.74 4.10 -15.77
N LEU A 80 19.81 5.39 -15.43
CA LEU A 80 20.91 6.29 -15.79
C LEU A 80 22.11 6.20 -14.81
N GLY A 81 22.05 5.31 -13.82
CA GLY A 81 23.13 5.09 -12.85
C GLY A 81 23.04 5.94 -11.57
N TRP A 82 22.00 6.76 -11.42
CA TRP A 82 21.76 7.49 -10.18
C TRP A 82 21.41 6.54 -9.04
N LYS A 83 21.69 6.98 -7.81
CA LYS A 83 21.43 6.22 -6.58
C LYS A 83 20.42 6.97 -5.72
N SER A 84 19.51 6.23 -5.10
CA SER A 84 18.63 6.75 -4.05
C SER A 84 19.17 6.42 -2.67
N VAL A 85 18.84 7.28 -1.70
CA VAL A 85 19.13 7.08 -0.28
C VAL A 85 17.82 7.29 0.49
N TYR A 86 17.50 6.40 1.41
CA TYR A 86 16.32 6.51 2.29
C TYR A 86 16.78 6.81 3.71
N HIS A 87 16.25 7.87 4.31
CA HIS A 87 16.53 8.28 5.68
C HIS A 87 15.31 7.98 6.56
N ASP A 88 15.47 7.04 7.51
CA ASP A 88 14.38 6.49 8.33
C ASP A 88 14.06 7.37 9.57
N HIS A 89 13.76 8.65 9.32
CA HIS A 89 13.34 9.61 10.35
C HIS A 89 12.02 10.28 9.97
N LEU A 90 11.17 10.53 10.97
CA LEU A 90 9.91 11.23 10.77
C LEU A 90 10.19 12.73 10.63
N LEU A 91 10.20 13.21 9.39
CA LEU A 91 10.47 14.62 9.07
C LEU A 91 9.22 15.40 8.64
N ALA A 92 8.11 14.71 8.31
CA ALA A 92 6.88 15.34 7.85
C ALA A 92 5.65 14.54 8.24
N HIS A 93 4.56 15.24 8.57
CA HIS A 93 3.24 14.68 8.78
C HIS A 93 2.35 14.95 7.55
N GLY A 94 1.92 13.89 6.88
CA GLY A 94 1.00 13.97 5.75
C GLY A 94 -0.45 13.72 6.16
N MET A 95 -1.38 14.32 5.42
CA MET A 95 -2.81 14.01 5.55
C MET A 95 -3.13 12.73 4.78
N ALA A 96 -3.81 11.78 5.43
CA ALA A 96 -4.35 10.59 4.78
C ALA A 96 -5.82 10.80 4.41
N PRO A 97 -6.36 10.04 3.42
CA PRO A 97 -7.79 10.07 3.15
C PRO A 97 -8.62 9.72 4.38
N GLU A 98 -9.64 10.53 4.67
CA GLU A 98 -10.48 10.37 5.88
C GLU A 98 -11.65 9.39 5.70
N ASP A 99 -11.94 8.96 4.48
CA ASP A 99 -13.04 8.07 4.15
C ASP A 99 -12.63 6.91 3.24
N LEU A 100 -13.43 5.84 3.25
CA LEU A 100 -13.18 4.63 2.47
C LEU A 100 -13.16 4.90 0.96
N GLY A 101 -14.07 5.73 0.46
CA GLY A 101 -14.17 6.03 -0.97
C GLY A 101 -12.92 6.70 -1.50
N SER A 102 -12.48 7.76 -0.82
CA SER A 102 -11.24 8.48 -1.16
C SER A 102 -10.01 7.58 -1.05
N SER A 103 -9.95 6.72 -0.02
CA SER A 103 -8.85 5.75 0.13
C SER A 103 -8.81 4.72 -1.02
N LEU A 104 -9.95 4.17 -1.42
CA LEU A 104 -10.03 3.24 -2.54
C LEU A 104 -9.67 3.93 -3.87
N GLN A 105 -10.13 5.16 -4.11
CA GLN A 105 -9.75 5.91 -5.31
C GLN A 105 -8.25 6.17 -5.39
N GLN A 106 -7.63 6.60 -4.28
CA GLN A 106 -6.19 6.82 -4.23
C GLN A 106 -5.41 5.54 -4.55
N ARG A 107 -5.78 4.42 -3.92
CA ARG A 107 -5.14 3.11 -4.17
C ARG A 107 -5.34 2.60 -5.59
N LEU A 108 -6.52 2.85 -6.17
CA LEU A 108 -6.80 2.50 -7.56
C LEU A 108 -5.86 3.26 -8.50
N ARG A 109 -5.62 4.56 -8.27
CA ARG A 109 -4.67 5.36 -9.06
C ARG A 109 -3.25 4.83 -8.95
N TRP A 110 -2.79 4.52 -7.74
CA TRP A 110 -1.46 3.94 -7.53
C TRP A 110 -1.29 2.62 -8.27
N ALA A 111 -2.27 1.71 -8.18
CA ALA A 111 -2.23 0.44 -8.89
C ALA A 111 -2.25 0.62 -10.41
N GLN A 112 -3.16 1.45 -10.91
CA GLN A 112 -3.30 1.68 -12.34
C GLN A 112 -2.03 2.29 -12.92
N GLY A 113 -1.50 3.33 -12.29
CA GLY A 113 -0.28 4.00 -12.74
C GLY A 113 0.95 3.09 -12.64
N THR A 114 1.09 2.33 -11.57
CA THR A 114 2.19 1.36 -11.43
C THR A 114 2.13 0.28 -12.51
N LEU A 115 0.95 -0.26 -12.79
CA LEU A 115 0.75 -1.25 -13.84
C LEU A 115 0.97 -0.66 -15.25
N GLN A 116 0.65 0.62 -15.48
CA GLN A 116 0.97 1.30 -16.75
C GLN A 116 2.49 1.31 -16.98
N VAL A 117 3.27 1.63 -15.95
CA VAL A 117 4.74 1.60 -16.02
C VAL A 117 5.23 0.18 -16.28
N MET A 118 4.67 -0.82 -15.57
CA MET A 118 5.02 -2.23 -15.77
C MET A 118 4.80 -2.68 -17.22
N LEU A 119 3.65 -2.36 -17.81
CA LEU A 119 3.30 -2.79 -19.16
C LEU A 119 4.03 -1.99 -20.26
N ARG A 120 4.33 -0.71 -20.02
CA ARG A 120 4.96 0.18 -21.01
C ARG A 120 6.48 0.10 -21.01
N GLU A 121 7.11 0.00 -19.84
CA GLU A 121 8.58 0.05 -19.71
C GLU A 121 9.22 -1.24 -19.21
N ASN A 122 8.44 -2.15 -18.60
CA ASN A 122 8.87 -3.42 -18.05
C ASN A 122 10.24 -3.38 -17.30
N PRO A 123 10.24 -3.33 -15.96
CA PRO A 123 11.48 -3.20 -15.19
C PRO A 123 12.46 -4.35 -15.43
N LEU A 124 11.99 -5.55 -15.79
CA LEU A 124 12.86 -6.73 -15.96
C LEU A 124 13.80 -6.63 -17.16
N VAL A 125 13.41 -5.90 -18.20
CA VAL A 125 14.17 -5.76 -19.45
C VAL A 125 14.78 -4.38 -19.63
N LYS A 126 14.52 -3.44 -18.71
CA LYS A 126 15.05 -2.09 -18.76
C LYS A 126 16.59 -2.10 -18.64
N ARG A 127 17.26 -1.49 -19.61
CA ARG A 127 18.73 -1.32 -19.62
C ARG A 127 19.16 -0.36 -18.52
N GLY A 128 20.37 -0.56 -17.98
CA GLY A 128 20.95 0.29 -16.94
C GLY A 128 20.54 -0.05 -15.50
N LEU A 129 19.51 -0.88 -15.29
CA LEU A 129 19.16 -1.40 -13.96
C LEU A 129 19.96 -2.65 -13.60
N SER A 130 20.42 -2.74 -12.36
CA SER A 130 20.98 -3.96 -11.78
C SER A 130 19.92 -5.04 -11.57
N ALA A 131 20.31 -6.31 -11.48
CA ALA A 131 19.37 -7.41 -11.23
C ALA A 131 18.53 -7.21 -9.96
N ALA A 132 19.14 -6.69 -8.89
CA ALA A 132 18.45 -6.36 -7.65
C ALA A 132 17.41 -5.26 -7.85
N GLN A 133 17.76 -4.17 -8.54
CA GLN A 133 16.81 -3.08 -8.85
C GLN A 133 15.64 -3.59 -9.71
N ARG A 134 15.93 -4.40 -10.73
CA ARG A 134 14.90 -5.02 -11.58
C ARG A 134 13.91 -5.83 -10.76
N LEU A 135 14.41 -6.67 -9.86
CA LEU A 135 13.57 -7.50 -8.99
C LEU A 135 12.75 -6.64 -8.02
N MET A 136 13.33 -5.60 -7.43
CA MET A 136 12.61 -4.70 -6.50
C MET A 136 11.47 -3.94 -7.19
N TYR A 137 11.73 -3.36 -8.37
CA TYR A 137 10.68 -2.70 -9.16
C TYR A 137 9.62 -3.69 -9.61
N PHE A 138 10.03 -4.85 -10.11
CA PHE A 138 9.10 -5.88 -10.54
C PHE A 138 8.24 -6.38 -9.39
N ALA A 139 8.81 -6.67 -8.21
CA ALA A 139 8.06 -7.10 -7.03
C ALA A 139 7.01 -6.08 -6.61
N THR A 140 7.35 -4.79 -6.66
CA THR A 140 6.42 -3.68 -6.37
C THR A 140 5.27 -3.66 -7.37
N MET A 141 5.57 -3.76 -8.67
CA MET A 141 4.58 -3.69 -9.75
C MET A 141 3.69 -4.93 -9.84
N TRP A 142 4.28 -6.11 -9.72
CA TRP A 142 3.61 -7.40 -9.81
C TRP A 142 2.61 -7.62 -8.69
N ASN A 143 2.82 -7.01 -7.52
CA ASN A 143 1.94 -7.19 -6.36
C ASN A 143 0.47 -6.85 -6.67
N TYR A 144 0.18 -5.94 -7.61
CA TYR A 144 -1.19 -5.63 -8.02
C TYR A 144 -1.88 -6.76 -8.81
N LEU A 145 -1.15 -7.76 -9.29
CA LEU A 145 -1.73 -8.96 -9.92
C LEU A 145 -2.22 -9.98 -8.88
N SER A 146 -1.85 -9.82 -7.60
CA SER A 146 -2.27 -10.71 -6.50
C SER A 146 -3.79 -10.79 -6.35
N GLY A 147 -4.54 -9.79 -6.85
CA GLY A 147 -6.01 -9.83 -6.87
C GLY A 147 -6.57 -11.09 -7.55
N PHE A 148 -5.94 -11.57 -8.62
CA PHE A 148 -6.36 -12.79 -9.31
C PHE A 148 -6.02 -14.05 -8.50
N ALA A 149 -4.86 -14.08 -7.84
CA ALA A 149 -4.50 -15.19 -6.97
C ALA A 149 -5.47 -15.32 -5.79
N ASN A 150 -5.89 -14.19 -5.19
CA ASN A 150 -6.89 -14.16 -4.13
C ASN A 150 -8.26 -14.71 -4.60
N LEU A 151 -8.64 -14.45 -5.86
CA LEU A 151 -9.86 -15.01 -6.43
C LEU A 151 -9.78 -16.54 -6.53
N VAL A 152 -8.63 -17.09 -6.90
CA VAL A 152 -8.39 -18.55 -6.92
C VAL A 152 -8.45 -19.12 -5.50
N PHE A 153 -7.84 -18.45 -4.52
CA PHE A 153 -7.90 -18.88 -3.11
C PHE A 153 -9.31 -18.92 -2.57
N VAL A 154 -10.15 -17.93 -2.90
CA VAL A 154 -11.57 -17.89 -2.54
C VAL A 154 -12.36 -18.96 -3.30
N ALA A 155 -12.04 -19.23 -4.57
CA ALA A 155 -12.74 -20.21 -5.39
C ALA A 155 -12.47 -21.66 -4.97
N ALA A 156 -11.29 -21.95 -4.44
CA ALA A 156 -10.88 -23.30 -4.02
C ALA A 156 -11.83 -23.95 -2.98
N PRO A 157 -12.17 -23.32 -1.84
CA PRO A 157 -13.12 -23.90 -0.89
C PRO A 157 -14.53 -23.98 -1.46
N VAL A 158 -14.95 -23.05 -2.33
CA VAL A 158 -16.25 -23.11 -3.02
C VAL A 158 -16.31 -24.33 -3.94
N ALA A 159 -15.27 -24.56 -4.74
CA ALA A 159 -15.12 -25.72 -5.60
C ALA A 159 -15.29 -27.03 -4.81
N TYR A 160 -14.62 -27.13 -3.67
CA TYR A 160 -14.68 -28.30 -2.81
C TYR A 160 -16.06 -28.49 -2.15
N LEU A 161 -16.57 -27.47 -1.46
CA LEU A 161 -17.78 -27.59 -0.64
C LEU A 161 -19.05 -27.71 -1.50
N VAL A 162 -19.11 -27.02 -2.63
CA VAL A 162 -20.30 -26.98 -3.49
C VAL A 162 -20.26 -28.04 -4.59
N PHE A 163 -19.11 -28.23 -5.25
CA PHE A 163 -19.03 -29.09 -6.44
C PHE A 163 -18.37 -30.43 -6.18
N ASN A 164 -17.90 -30.71 -4.95
CA ASN A 164 -17.14 -31.92 -4.60
C ASN A 164 -15.82 -32.07 -5.37
N GLU A 165 -15.37 -31.00 -6.05
CA GLU A 165 -14.09 -30.96 -6.74
C GLU A 165 -12.97 -30.94 -5.72
N ARG A 166 -11.89 -31.69 -5.97
CA ARG A 166 -10.76 -31.80 -5.03
C ARG A 166 -9.53 -31.10 -5.62
N PRO A 167 -9.36 -29.77 -5.44
CA PRO A 167 -8.14 -29.08 -5.85
C PRO A 167 -6.87 -29.70 -5.27
N VAL A 168 -7.00 -30.27 -4.07
CA VAL A 168 -5.95 -31.03 -3.39
C VAL A 168 -6.47 -32.45 -3.18
N HIS A 169 -5.78 -33.43 -3.76
CA HIS A 169 -6.20 -34.84 -3.71
C HIS A 169 -5.89 -35.53 -2.37
N ALA A 170 -4.92 -35.02 -1.60
CA ALA A 170 -4.45 -35.65 -0.37
C ALA A 170 -4.63 -34.71 0.83
N TYR A 171 -5.82 -34.67 1.43
CA TYR A 171 -6.03 -34.06 2.75
C TYR A 171 -5.56 -35.03 3.86
N SER A 172 -4.30 -35.44 3.81
CA SER A 172 -3.71 -36.42 4.73
C SER A 172 -2.87 -35.74 5.82
N THR A 173 -2.46 -36.50 6.83
CA THR A 173 -1.49 -36.04 7.85
C THR A 173 -0.20 -35.53 7.20
N VAL A 174 0.22 -36.14 6.08
CA VAL A 174 1.39 -35.70 5.31
C VAL A 174 1.20 -34.28 4.77
N PHE A 175 0.01 -33.94 4.29
CA PHE A 175 -0.28 -32.57 3.83
C PHE A 175 -0.14 -31.55 4.98
N LEU A 176 -0.68 -31.86 6.16
CA LEU A 176 -0.54 -30.98 7.33
C LEU A 176 0.92 -30.82 7.79
N TRP A 177 1.73 -31.88 7.70
CA TRP A 177 3.17 -31.83 7.99
C TRP A 177 3.95 -30.91 7.05
N HIS A 178 3.47 -30.65 5.83
CA HIS A 178 4.08 -29.68 4.93
C HIS A 178 3.48 -28.28 5.10
N LEU A 179 2.15 -28.21 5.27
CA LEU A 179 1.42 -26.94 5.36
C LEU A 179 1.76 -26.16 6.63
N LEU A 180 1.76 -26.82 7.80
CA LEU A 180 1.94 -26.13 9.08
C LEU A 180 3.33 -25.49 9.21
N PRO A 181 4.46 -26.21 8.95
CA PRO A 181 5.78 -25.58 8.97
C PRO A 181 5.89 -24.42 7.98
N TYR A 182 5.32 -24.55 6.78
CA TYR A 182 5.30 -23.47 5.79
C TYR A 182 4.59 -22.22 6.32
N ILE A 183 3.40 -22.37 6.93
CA ILE A 183 2.67 -21.24 7.52
C ILE A 183 3.46 -20.64 8.69
N ILE A 184 3.98 -21.47 9.59
CA ILE A 184 4.75 -21.03 10.77
C ILE A 184 6.00 -20.26 10.35
N CYS A 185 6.79 -20.78 9.42
CA CYS A 185 8.00 -20.12 8.92
C CYS A 185 7.67 -18.79 8.24
N ASN A 186 6.60 -18.71 7.46
CA ASN A 186 6.16 -17.45 6.86
C ASN A 186 5.78 -16.42 7.93
N GLN A 187 4.99 -16.81 8.93
CA GLN A 187 4.58 -15.88 9.99
C GLN A 187 5.76 -15.48 10.89
N ALA A 188 6.70 -16.39 11.16
CA ALA A 188 7.94 -16.08 11.86
C ALA A 188 8.78 -15.06 11.07
N MET A 189 8.89 -15.21 9.75
CA MET A 189 9.59 -14.24 8.90
C MET A 189 8.97 -12.85 9.01
N PHE A 190 7.63 -12.72 8.89
CA PHE A 190 6.96 -11.43 9.06
C PHE A 190 7.15 -10.85 10.47
N MET A 191 7.14 -11.70 11.50
CA MET A 191 7.39 -11.29 12.87
C MET A 191 8.81 -10.73 13.04
N VAL A 192 9.83 -11.39 12.49
CA VAL A 192 11.23 -10.94 12.54
C VAL A 192 11.42 -9.61 11.81
N ILE A 193 10.86 -9.49 10.59
CA ILE A 193 10.93 -8.25 9.80
C ILE A 193 10.29 -7.09 10.57
N SER A 194 9.12 -7.30 11.15
CA SER A 194 8.45 -6.26 11.92
C SER A 194 9.06 -6.01 13.28
N TRP A 195 9.66 -6.99 13.94
CA TRP A 195 10.36 -6.76 15.21
C TRP A 195 11.55 -5.81 15.00
N ARG A 196 12.30 -6.02 13.91
CA ARG A 196 13.47 -5.18 13.57
C ARG A 196 13.09 -3.73 13.23
N ARG A 197 11.91 -3.50 12.65
CA ARG A 197 11.36 -2.15 12.37
C ARG A 197 10.47 -1.59 13.48
N GLY A 198 9.93 -2.46 14.34
CA GLY A 198 8.79 -2.20 15.20
C GLY A 198 9.11 -1.59 16.55
N LYS A 199 10.41 -1.45 16.91
CA LYS A 199 10.82 -0.81 18.17
C LYS A 199 10.34 0.65 18.29
N LYS A 200 10.01 1.33 17.17
CA LYS A 200 9.46 2.70 17.16
C LYS A 200 7.92 2.78 17.11
N ASN A 201 7.21 1.91 16.36
CA ASN A 201 5.78 2.16 16.01
C ASN A 201 4.79 0.98 16.20
N ASN A 202 5.23 -0.20 16.68
CA ASN A 202 4.37 -1.37 16.97
C ASN A 202 3.28 -1.69 15.90
N ILE A 203 3.60 -1.58 14.61
CA ILE A 203 2.63 -1.76 13.53
C ILE A 203 2.44 -3.27 13.28
N PRO A 204 1.23 -3.83 13.46
CA PRO A 204 0.99 -5.26 13.23
C PRO A 204 1.09 -5.63 11.74
N THR A 205 1.91 -6.64 11.41
CA THR A 205 2.06 -7.19 10.05
C THR A 205 0.79 -7.79 9.48
N TRP A 206 -0.02 -8.40 10.33
CA TRP A 206 -1.27 -9.04 9.91
C TRP A 206 -2.24 -8.06 9.25
N ARG A 207 -2.17 -6.76 9.60
CA ARG A 207 -2.98 -5.73 8.92
C ARG A 207 -2.62 -5.62 7.44
N GLY A 208 -1.33 -5.67 7.11
CA GLY A 208 -0.88 -5.66 5.71
C GLY A 208 -1.45 -6.82 4.92
N GLN A 209 -1.44 -8.02 5.50
CA GLN A 209 -2.00 -9.23 4.88
C GLN A 209 -3.53 -9.11 4.66
N GLN A 210 -4.27 -8.64 5.66
CA GLN A 210 -5.71 -8.37 5.53
C GLN A 210 -6.02 -7.35 4.45
N TYR A 211 -5.27 -6.24 4.38
CA TYR A 211 -5.44 -5.23 3.34
C TYR A 211 -5.17 -5.80 1.95
N SER A 212 -4.09 -6.57 1.78
CA SER A 212 -3.76 -7.20 0.49
C SER A 212 -4.85 -8.17 0.03
N PHE A 213 -5.47 -8.91 0.95
CA PHE A 213 -6.56 -9.83 0.64
C PHE A 213 -7.86 -9.09 0.33
N ALA A 214 -8.32 -8.18 1.20
CA ALA A 214 -9.61 -7.50 1.07
C ALA A 214 -9.70 -6.56 -0.15
N LEU A 215 -8.57 -6.08 -0.67
CA LEU A 215 -8.51 -5.21 -1.85
C LEU A 215 -8.47 -5.96 -3.19
N PHE A 216 -8.62 -7.29 -3.19
CA PHE A 216 -8.57 -8.08 -4.43
C PHE A 216 -9.46 -7.57 -5.57
N PRO A 217 -10.72 -7.08 -5.36
CA PRO A 217 -11.55 -6.61 -6.46
C PRO A 217 -11.01 -5.31 -7.06
N LEU A 218 -10.39 -4.47 -6.23
CA LEU A 218 -9.75 -3.23 -6.65
C LEU A 218 -8.50 -3.52 -7.48
N TRP A 219 -7.70 -4.51 -7.08
CA TRP A 219 -6.52 -4.98 -7.83
C TRP A 219 -6.89 -5.59 -9.18
N ILE A 220 -7.94 -6.41 -9.23
CA ILE A 220 -8.47 -6.94 -10.50
C ILE A 220 -8.95 -5.80 -11.40
N ARG A 221 -9.75 -4.87 -10.84
CA ARG A 221 -10.24 -3.69 -11.59
C ARG A 221 -9.07 -2.85 -12.13
N ALA A 222 -8.06 -2.57 -11.32
CA ALA A 222 -6.87 -1.83 -11.74
C ALA A 222 -6.18 -2.55 -12.91
N THR A 223 -5.96 -3.86 -12.79
CA THR A 223 -5.30 -4.65 -13.84
C THR A 223 -6.08 -4.66 -15.14
N VAL A 224 -7.37 -4.96 -15.11
CA VAL A 224 -8.20 -5.02 -16.32
C VAL A 224 -8.31 -3.66 -17.00
N THR A 225 -8.52 -2.59 -16.22
CA THR A 225 -8.65 -1.23 -16.77
C THR A 225 -7.33 -0.71 -17.33
N THR A 226 -6.20 -0.97 -16.66
CA THR A 226 -4.88 -0.59 -17.16
C THR A 226 -4.48 -1.38 -18.39
N PHE A 227 -4.72 -2.69 -18.42
CA PHE A 227 -4.50 -3.49 -19.61
C PHE A 227 -5.30 -2.93 -20.81
N ALA A 228 -6.58 -2.63 -20.59
CA ALA A 228 -7.41 -2.04 -21.63
C ALA A 228 -6.97 -0.62 -22.05
N ASN A 229 -6.41 0.15 -21.13
CA ASN A 229 -5.83 1.45 -21.44
C ASN A 229 -4.57 1.33 -22.31
N VAL A 230 -3.66 0.42 -21.95
CA VAL A 230 -2.36 0.29 -22.62
C VAL A 230 -2.51 -0.35 -24.00
N TYR A 231 -3.31 -1.41 -24.13
CA TYR A 231 -3.41 -2.18 -25.38
C TYR A 231 -4.60 -1.79 -26.27
N PHE A 232 -5.69 -1.27 -25.69
CA PHE A 232 -6.90 -0.89 -26.44
C PHE A 232 -7.19 0.61 -26.41
N GLY A 233 -6.30 1.43 -25.84
CA GLY A 233 -6.45 2.89 -25.82
C GLY A 233 -7.64 3.41 -25.01
N ARG A 234 -8.29 2.58 -24.18
CA ARG A 234 -9.46 3.01 -23.40
C ARG A 234 -9.04 4.03 -22.32
N PRO A 235 -9.75 5.16 -22.15
CA PRO A 235 -9.39 6.13 -21.13
C PRO A 235 -9.53 5.53 -19.74
N LEU A 236 -8.56 5.82 -18.85
CA LEU A 236 -8.71 5.53 -17.43
C LEU A 236 -9.70 6.54 -16.86
N GLY A 237 -10.76 6.07 -16.20
CA GLY A 237 -11.71 6.94 -15.51
C GLY A 237 -11.02 7.67 -14.36
N PHE A 238 -10.63 8.93 -14.58
CA PHE A 238 -10.06 9.80 -13.56
C PHE A 238 -11.19 10.59 -12.91
N VAL A 239 -11.56 10.19 -11.69
CA VAL A 239 -12.46 10.98 -10.85
C VAL A 239 -11.58 11.71 -9.85
N VAL A 240 -11.60 13.05 -9.89
CA VAL A 240 -10.91 13.89 -8.90
C VAL A 240 -11.55 13.60 -7.55
N THR A 241 -10.73 13.24 -6.56
CA THR A 241 -11.19 13.05 -5.19
C THR A 241 -11.73 14.39 -4.68
N PRO A 242 -13.01 14.46 -4.25
CA PRO A 242 -13.57 15.70 -3.71
C PRO A 242 -12.73 16.19 -2.52
N LYS A 243 -12.38 17.48 -2.51
CA LYS A 243 -11.66 18.10 -1.38
C LYS A 243 -12.58 18.42 -0.20
N THR A 244 -13.89 18.30 -0.38
CA THR A 244 -14.93 18.53 0.63
C THR A 244 -15.55 17.20 1.05
N ARG A 245 -15.66 17.03 2.36
CA ARG A 245 -16.26 15.86 2.99
C ARG A 245 -17.78 15.91 2.84
N GLU A 246 -18.34 15.15 1.90
CA GLU A 246 -19.77 14.86 1.92
C GLU A 246 -20.08 13.95 3.12
N GLU A 247 -21.13 14.26 3.88
CA GLU A 247 -21.69 13.34 4.89
C GLU A 247 -22.05 12.01 4.23
N THR A 248 -21.15 11.03 4.33
CA THR A 248 -21.33 9.78 3.61
C THR A 248 -21.91 8.73 4.53
N SER A 249 -23.12 8.27 4.22
CA SER A 249 -23.78 7.19 4.97
C SER A 249 -23.00 5.87 4.86
N THR A 250 -23.02 5.06 5.93
CA THR A 250 -22.39 3.73 5.94
C THR A 250 -22.91 2.87 4.79
N ALA A 251 -24.19 3.00 4.43
CA ALA A 251 -24.80 2.29 3.30
C ALA A 251 -24.14 2.64 1.95
N LYS A 252 -23.79 3.91 1.71
CA LYS A 252 -23.06 4.33 0.49
C LYS A 252 -21.65 3.72 0.48
N MET A 253 -20.99 3.62 1.64
CA MET A 253 -19.67 2.98 1.75
C MET A 253 -19.71 1.47 1.55
N LEU A 254 -20.71 0.78 2.08
CA LEU A 254 -20.89 -0.66 1.88
C LEU A 254 -21.14 -1.03 0.42
N LYS A 255 -21.80 -0.16 -0.35
CA LYS A 255 -21.94 -0.33 -1.81
C LYS A 255 -20.59 -0.33 -2.53
N LEU A 256 -19.54 0.32 -2.02
CA LEU A 256 -18.21 0.30 -2.65
C LEU A 256 -17.49 -1.03 -2.45
N VAL A 257 -17.81 -1.76 -1.38
CA VAL A 257 -17.21 -3.06 -1.02
C VAL A 257 -18.18 -4.23 -1.23
N TRP A 258 -19.19 -4.04 -2.09
CA TRP A 258 -20.15 -5.09 -2.43
C TRP A 258 -19.51 -6.38 -2.95
N PRO A 259 -18.42 -6.38 -3.75
CA PRO A 259 -17.81 -7.63 -4.21
C PRO A 259 -17.25 -8.46 -3.06
N GLN A 260 -16.67 -7.80 -2.05
CA GLN A 260 -16.19 -8.46 -0.84
C GLN A 260 -17.35 -9.04 -0.03
N ILE A 261 -18.44 -8.30 0.13
CA ILE A 261 -19.64 -8.77 0.83
C ILE A 261 -20.25 -9.99 0.11
N ALA A 262 -20.40 -9.92 -1.22
CA ALA A 262 -20.89 -11.02 -2.03
C ALA A 262 -19.98 -12.26 -1.91
N THR A 263 -18.66 -12.05 -1.89
CA THR A 263 -17.69 -13.13 -1.70
C THR A 263 -17.84 -13.80 -0.34
N MET A 264 -17.94 -13.03 0.74
CA MET A 264 -18.20 -13.57 2.08
C MET A 264 -19.52 -14.36 2.12
N ALA A 265 -20.59 -13.84 1.48
CA ALA A 265 -21.86 -14.54 1.42
C ALA A 265 -21.76 -15.88 0.66
N ILE A 266 -21.08 -15.90 -0.49
CA ILE A 266 -20.83 -17.13 -1.26
C ILE A 266 -20.06 -18.15 -0.42
N LEU A 267 -19.01 -17.72 0.29
CA LEU A 267 -18.22 -18.60 1.16
C LEU A 267 -19.07 -19.17 2.31
N LEU A 268 -19.89 -18.34 2.96
CA LEU A 268 -20.79 -18.79 4.04
C LEU A 268 -21.84 -19.77 3.53
N ILE A 269 -22.46 -19.51 2.38
CA ILE A 269 -23.40 -20.44 1.73
C ILE A 269 -22.71 -21.75 1.38
N SER A 270 -21.48 -21.68 0.86
CA SER A 270 -20.67 -22.86 0.54
C SER A 270 -20.38 -23.70 1.78
N THR A 271 -20.06 -23.06 2.91
CA THR A 271 -19.91 -23.74 4.21
C THR A 271 -21.18 -24.47 4.62
N VAL A 272 -22.36 -23.83 4.53
CA VAL A 272 -23.64 -24.48 4.85
C VAL A 272 -23.87 -25.71 3.96
N ILE A 273 -23.65 -25.58 2.64
CA ILE A 273 -23.78 -26.70 1.70
C ILE A 273 -22.83 -27.84 2.08
N GLY A 274 -21.57 -27.53 2.37
CA GLY A 274 -20.57 -28.52 2.77
C GLY A 274 -20.92 -29.24 4.06
N LEU A 275 -21.43 -28.53 5.07
CA LEU A 275 -21.86 -29.12 6.34
C LEU A 275 -23.10 -30.01 6.18
N VAL A 276 -24.06 -29.60 5.33
CA VAL A 276 -25.23 -30.42 5.00
C VAL A 276 -24.80 -31.71 4.30
N LYS A 277 -23.87 -31.63 3.32
CA LYS A 277 -23.32 -32.83 2.66
C LYS A 277 -22.58 -33.74 3.63
N LEU A 278 -21.84 -33.17 4.59
CA LEU A 278 -21.15 -33.92 5.62
C LEU A 278 -22.15 -34.68 6.49
N TYR A 279 -23.23 -34.02 6.91
CA TYR A 279 -24.31 -34.64 7.69
C TYR A 279 -25.03 -35.76 6.91
N LEU A 280 -25.27 -35.55 5.60
CA LEU A 280 -25.90 -36.54 4.72
C LEU A 280 -24.96 -37.66 4.25
N GLY A 281 -23.68 -37.64 4.63
CA GLY A 281 -22.69 -38.63 4.19
C GLY A 281 -22.30 -38.55 2.70
N THR A 282 -22.63 -37.46 2.01
CA THR A 282 -22.30 -37.23 0.59
C THR A 282 -21.05 -36.36 0.39
N ALA A 283 -20.43 -35.91 1.48
CA ALA A 283 -19.20 -35.12 1.43
C ALA A 283 -18.00 -35.96 0.94
N PRO A 284 -17.04 -35.37 0.20
CA PRO A 284 -15.91 -36.12 -0.35
C PRO A 284 -14.95 -36.69 0.70
N SER A 285 -14.75 -35.97 1.80
CA SER A 285 -13.94 -36.39 2.95
C SER A 285 -14.31 -35.56 4.18
N ILE A 286 -14.20 -36.13 5.38
CA ILE A 286 -14.51 -35.44 6.63
C ILE A 286 -13.43 -34.38 6.90
N GLU A 287 -12.16 -34.77 6.78
CA GLU A 287 -10.98 -33.95 7.04
C GLU A 287 -10.90 -32.76 6.08
N GLY A 288 -11.08 -33.01 4.77
CA GLY A 288 -11.08 -31.96 3.77
C GLY A 288 -12.23 -30.97 3.94
N THR A 289 -13.39 -31.43 4.42
CA THR A 289 -14.53 -30.54 4.71
C THR A 289 -14.18 -29.61 5.86
N TRP A 290 -13.70 -30.13 6.99
CA TRP A 290 -13.30 -29.29 8.12
C TRP A 290 -12.16 -28.33 7.79
N LEU A 291 -11.15 -28.77 7.03
CA LEU A 291 -10.07 -27.90 6.59
C LEU A 291 -10.59 -26.72 5.77
N ASN A 292 -11.47 -26.96 4.80
CA ASN A 292 -12.06 -25.89 3.99
C ASN A 292 -13.00 -24.99 4.78
N VAL A 293 -13.75 -25.52 5.76
CA VAL A 293 -14.57 -24.71 6.67
C VAL A 293 -13.70 -23.77 7.52
N VAL A 294 -12.58 -24.27 8.05
CA VAL A 294 -11.59 -23.43 8.77
C VAL A 294 -11.01 -22.38 7.84
N TRP A 295 -10.67 -22.75 6.60
CA TRP A 295 -10.14 -21.81 5.61
C TRP A 295 -11.15 -20.69 5.27
N VAL A 296 -12.41 -21.05 5.04
CA VAL A 296 -13.50 -20.08 4.85
C VAL A 296 -13.63 -19.15 6.06
N ALA A 297 -13.53 -19.68 7.28
CA ALA A 297 -13.59 -18.83 8.48
C ALA A 297 -12.45 -17.81 8.52
N ILE A 298 -11.24 -18.20 8.11
CA ILE A 298 -10.09 -17.29 7.99
C ILE A 298 -10.36 -16.23 6.91
N ASP A 299 -10.82 -16.63 5.73
CA ASP A 299 -11.12 -15.72 4.62
C ASP A 299 -12.18 -14.67 5.01
N VAL A 300 -13.27 -15.11 5.64
CA VAL A 300 -14.34 -14.23 6.14
C VAL A 300 -13.81 -13.29 7.22
N LEU A 301 -13.00 -13.80 8.16
CA LEU A 301 -12.38 -12.97 9.19
C LEU A 301 -11.50 -11.89 8.58
N TRP A 302 -10.69 -12.22 7.58
CA TRP A 302 -9.82 -11.26 6.90
C TRP A 302 -10.60 -10.22 6.11
N MET A 303 -11.67 -10.62 5.43
CA MET A 303 -12.53 -9.69 4.69
C MET A 303 -13.42 -8.83 5.61
N SER A 304 -13.75 -9.28 6.83
CA SER A 304 -14.63 -8.55 7.76
C SER A 304 -14.17 -7.11 8.06
N VAL A 305 -12.88 -6.81 7.88
CA VAL A 305 -12.30 -5.47 8.02
C VAL A 305 -13.00 -4.42 7.16
N VAL A 306 -13.63 -4.80 6.04
CA VAL A 306 -14.37 -3.87 5.17
C VAL A 306 -15.56 -3.23 5.88
N PHE A 307 -16.18 -3.91 6.85
CA PHE A 307 -17.27 -3.33 7.64
C PHE A 307 -16.77 -2.22 8.56
N ARG A 308 -15.62 -2.44 9.22
CA ARG A 308 -14.96 -1.42 10.03
C ARG A 308 -14.50 -0.24 9.19
N ALA A 309 -14.00 -0.49 7.98
CA ALA A 309 -13.60 0.56 7.07
C ALA A 309 -14.82 1.36 6.55
N ALA A 310 -15.95 0.70 6.30
CA ALA A 310 -17.18 1.34 5.85
C ALA A 310 -17.90 2.14 6.95
N SER A 311 -17.74 1.75 8.22
CA SER A 311 -18.29 2.48 9.37
C SER A 311 -17.40 3.61 9.88
N TYR A 312 -16.18 3.74 9.36
CA TYR A 312 -15.25 4.79 9.78
C TYR A 312 -15.77 6.19 9.44
N ARG A 313 -15.68 7.11 10.41
CA ARG A 313 -16.19 8.48 10.34
C ARG A 313 -15.08 9.54 10.33
N GLY A 314 -13.86 9.17 9.95
CA GLY A 314 -12.73 10.10 9.97
C GLY A 314 -12.21 10.34 11.38
N TYR A 315 -11.19 11.19 11.49
CA TYR A 315 -10.67 11.64 12.77
C TYR A 315 -11.61 12.72 13.33
N GLU A 316 -12.19 12.48 14.50
CA GLU A 316 -12.84 13.54 15.27
C GLU A 316 -11.78 14.14 16.19
N ALA A 317 -11.33 15.36 15.87
CA ALA A 317 -10.50 16.11 16.80
C ALA A 317 -11.31 16.26 18.09
N HIS A 318 -10.86 15.65 19.19
CA HIS A 318 -11.43 15.92 20.49
C HIS A 318 -11.44 17.44 20.69
N LYS A 319 -12.63 18.02 20.79
CA LYS A 319 -12.81 19.38 21.30
C LYS A 319 -12.29 19.35 22.74
N SER A 320 -11.03 19.73 22.94
CA SER A 320 -10.50 20.11 24.24
C SER A 320 -11.11 21.43 24.66
#